data_AF-A0A353DR67-F1
#
_entry.id   AF-A0A353DR67-F1
#
_cell.length_a   1.000
_cell.length_b   1.000
_cell.length_c   1.000
_cell.angle_alpha   90.00
_cell.angle_beta   90.00
_cell.angle_gamma   90.00
#
_symmetry.space_group_name_H-M   'P 1'
#
loop_
_entity.id
_entity.type
_entity.pdbx_description
1 polymer ?
#
loop_
_entity_poly.entity_id
_entity_poly.type
_entity_poly.pdbx_seq_one_letter_code
_entity_poly.pdbx_strand_id
1 'polypeptide(L)' 'VRIRNRCQITGRPHGYIRYFGLSRIAFREMAHAGELPGVKKASW' A
#
# COMPACT_ATOMS: atom_id res chain seq x y z
N VAL A 1 13.24 -4.09 20.33
CA VAL A 1 13.55 -4.25 18.89
C VAL A 1 13.15 -2.97 18.15
N ARG A 2 14.02 -2.39 17.30
CA ARG A 2 13.82 -1.07 16.62
C ARG A 2 13.28 -1.18 15.17
N ILE A 3 12.69 -2.30 14.78
CA ILE A 3 12.24 -2.54 13.40
C ILE A 3 10.86 -1.91 13.21
N ARG A 4 10.70 -1.11 12.14
CA ARG A 4 9.44 -0.46 11.79
C ARG A 4 9.15 -0.71 10.32
N ASN A 5 7.94 -1.18 10.02
CA ASN A 5 7.52 -1.39 8.65
C ASN A 5 7.36 -0.05 7.94
N ARG A 6 8.02 0.10 6.80
CA ARG A 6 7.98 1.29 5.96
C ARG A 6 7.52 0.90 4.57
N CYS A 7 6.84 1.82 3.90
CA CYS A 7 6.51 1.66 2.49
C CYS A 7 7.77 1.38 1.67
N GLN A 8 7.73 0.37 0.81
CA GLN A 8 8.89 0.03 -0.04
C GLN A 8 9.18 1.09 -1.10
N ILE A 9 8.17 1.82 -1.59
CA ILE A 9 8.34 2.85 -2.62
C ILE A 9 8.72 4.20 -2.00
N THR A 10 7.97 4.64 -0.99
CA THR A 10 8.08 6.01 -0.46
C THR A 10 8.77 6.11 0.89
N GLY A 11 9.09 4.99 1.56
CA GLY A 11 9.70 4.99 2.90
C GLY A 11 8.79 5.47 4.02
N ARG A 12 7.50 5.77 3.74
CA ARG A 12 6.55 6.31 4.73
C ARG A 12 6.40 5.34 5.91
N PRO A 13 6.59 5.81 7.17
CA PRO A 13 6.55 4.96 8.35
C PRO A 13 5.14 4.70 8.92
N HIS A 14 4.09 5.26 8.29
CA HIS A 14 2.70 5.17 8.73
C HIS A 14 1.77 4.71 7.62
N GLY A 15 0.65 4.06 8.02
CA GLY A 15 -0.35 3.55 7.09
C GLY A 15 0.18 2.44 6.19
N TYR A 16 1.00 1.54 6.75
CA TYR A 16 1.61 0.41 6.05
C TYR A 16 0.64 -0.76 5.92
N ILE A 17 0.36 -1.18 4.70
CA ILE A 17 -0.47 -2.35 4.39
C ILE A 17 0.46 -3.54 4.21
N ARG A 18 0.44 -4.48 5.16
CA ARG A 18 1.42 -5.57 5.25
C ARG A 18 1.43 -6.49 4.04
N TYR A 19 0.25 -6.82 3.49
CA TYR A 19 0.15 -7.72 2.35
C TYR A 19 0.81 -7.15 1.09
N PHE A 20 0.66 -5.84 0.86
CA PHE A 20 1.21 -5.19 -0.33
C PHE A 20 2.60 -4.57 -0.09
N GLY A 21 3.04 -4.40 1.15
CA GLY A 21 4.33 -3.75 1.46
C GLY A 21 4.34 -2.23 1.24
N LEU A 22 3.17 -1.62 1.11
CA LEU A 22 3.02 -0.23 0.67
C LEU A 22 2.35 0.64 1.72
N SER A 23 2.56 1.95 1.61
CA SER A 23 1.73 2.91 2.32
C SER A 23 0.36 3.03 1.66
N ARG A 24 -0.63 3.48 2.41
CA ARG A 24 -1.99 3.75 1.92
C ARG A 24 -2.06 4.68 0.69
N ILE A 25 -1.08 5.57 0.49
CA ILE A 25 -1.05 6.49 -0.66
C ILE A 25 -0.61 5.74 -1.91
N ALA A 26 0.58 5.13 -1.85
CA ALA A 26 1.13 4.34 -2.94
C ALA A 26 0.18 3.19 -3.33
N PHE A 27 -0.42 2.51 -2.34
CA PHE A 27 -1.43 1.49 -2.60
C PHE A 27 -2.62 2.05 -3.40
N ARG A 28 -3.11 3.25 -3.06
CA ARG A 28 -4.24 3.85 -3.75
C ARG A 28 -3.87 4.29 -5.18
N GLU A 29 -2.69 4.87 -5.36
CA GLU A 29 -2.18 5.26 -6.67
C GLU A 29 -2.02 4.04 -7.59
N MET A 30 -1.38 2.97 -7.11
CA MET A 30 -1.21 1.73 -7.87
C MET A 30 -2.55 1.01 -8.12
N ALA A 31 -3.47 1.01 -7.16
CA ALA A 31 -4.83 0.48 -7.36
C ALA A 31 -5.59 1.26 -8.44
N HIS A 32 -5.44 2.59 -8.49
CA HIS A 32 -6.04 3.41 -9.55
C HIS A 32 -5.36 3.21 -10.91
N ALA A 33 -4.04 2.98 -10.93
CA ALA A 33 -3.30 2.65 -12.15
C ALA A 33 -3.60 1.23 -12.67
N GLY A 34 -4.22 0.37 -11.86
CA GLY A 34 -4.51 -1.02 -12.22
C GLY A 34 -3.30 -1.97 -12.08
N GLU A 35 -2.24 -1.54 -11.40
CA GLU A 35 -1.02 -2.33 -11.20
C GLU A 35 -1.17 -3.40 -10.11
N LEU A 36 -2.21 -3.31 -9.29
CA LEU A 36 -2.48 -4.28 -8.22
C LEU A 36 -3.51 -5.33 -8.67
N PRO A 37 -3.10 -6.59 -8.90
CA PRO A 37 -4.00 -7.62 -9.39
C PRO A 37 -5.09 -7.94 -8.35
N GLY A 38 -6.34 -8.03 -8.80
CA GLY A 38 -7.48 -8.38 -7.95
C GLY A 38 -7.99 -7.25 -7.03
N VAL A 39 -7.37 -6.06 -7.08
CA VAL A 39 -7.85 -4.90 -6.32
C VAL A 39 -8.84 -4.10 -7.17
N LYS A 40 -10.10 -4.05 -6.73
CA LYS A 40 -11.14 -3.18 -7.31
C LYS A 40 -11.84 -2.38 -6.22
N LYS A 41 -12.45 -1.27 -6.61
CA LYS A 41 -13.33 -0.52 -5.70
C LYS A 41 -14.51 -1.41 -5.30
N ALA A 42 -14.68 -1.64 -4.00
CA ALA A 42 -15.82 -2.39 -3.49
C ALA A 42 -17.07 -1.50 -3.48
N SER A 43 -18.20 -2.09 -3.87
CA SER A 43 -19.54 -1.50 -3.78
C SER A 43 -20.46 -2.56 -3.17
N TRP A 44 -21.12 -2.19 -2.09
CA TRP A 44 -22.19 -2.95 -1.45
C TRP A 44 -23.37 -2.03 -1.21
#